data_AF-A0A3C1BQK2-F1
#
_entry.id   AF-A0A3C1BQK2-F1
#
_cell.length_a   1.000
_cell.length_b   1.000
_cell.length_c   1.000
_cell.angle_alpha   90.00
_cell.angle_beta   90.00
_cell.angle_gamma   90.00
#
_symmetry.space_group_name_H-M   'P 1'
#
loop_
_entity.id
_entity.type
_entity.pdbx_description
1 polymer ?
#
loop_
_entity_poly.entity_id
_entity_poly.type
_entity_poly.pdbx_seq_one_letter_code
_entity_poly.pdbx_strand_id
1 'polypeptide(L)'
;MDEALIISTQNRLSKEYVASLEAIRFDGEIVTVTESGHADEVCRELGCQKELGFDTESRPSFRRGVSYPVSLVQLSTHEKAYLFQLNGGGLPEGLINIFSDPSIKKIGVGLRDDIKKLKELASFEEKGFVDLGDIAAEKGIIQFGARALAARYLGRKIVKSAQKTNWARRDLTEKQKNYAATDAWVCLMIYPILLKDTNDYREYPVETPEDANG
;
A
#
# COMPACT_ATOMS: atom_id res chain seq x y z
N MET A 1 -5.79 -35.12 2.86
CA MET A 1 -6.13 -34.10 1.86
C MET A 1 -4.95 -33.15 1.87
N ASP A 2 -4.07 -33.29 0.87
CA ASP A 2 -2.73 -32.70 0.88
C ASP A 2 -2.76 -31.19 1.05
N GLU A 3 -1.92 -30.66 1.95
CA GLU A 3 -1.62 -29.22 2.05
C GLU A 3 -1.13 -28.63 0.71
N ALA A 4 -0.73 -29.49 -0.24
CA ALA A 4 -0.26 -29.17 -1.57
C ALA A 4 -1.34 -28.79 -2.60
N LEU A 5 -2.64 -28.89 -2.30
CA LEU A 5 -3.71 -28.58 -3.28
C LEU A 5 -4.44 -27.25 -3.02
N ILE A 6 -3.69 -26.19 -2.70
CA ILE A 6 -4.22 -24.82 -2.65
C ILE A 6 -3.27 -23.83 -3.36
N ILE A 7 -2.57 -24.25 -4.42
CA ILE A 7 -1.82 -23.34 -5.30
C ILE A 7 -2.49 -23.42 -6.67
N SER A 8 -2.96 -22.28 -7.20
CA SER A 8 -3.67 -22.28 -8.49
C SER A 8 -2.69 -22.43 -9.66
N THR A 9 -1.51 -21.81 -9.60
CA THR A 9 -0.32 -22.00 -10.46
C THR A 9 0.85 -21.25 -9.79
N GLN A 10 2.09 -21.32 -10.30
CA GLN A 10 3.20 -20.52 -9.75
C GLN A 10 2.96 -18.99 -9.86
N ASN A 11 2.24 -18.51 -10.87
CA ASN A 11 1.94 -17.09 -11.07
C ASN A 11 0.57 -16.64 -10.52
N ARG A 12 -0.24 -17.56 -9.97
CA ARG A 12 -1.56 -17.26 -9.41
C ARG A 12 -1.83 -17.97 -8.09
N LEU A 13 -2.21 -17.18 -7.08
CA LEU A 13 -2.69 -17.66 -5.80
C LEU A 13 -4.21 -17.86 -5.85
N SER A 14 -4.68 -19.00 -5.33
CA SER A 14 -6.12 -19.23 -5.17
C SER A 14 -6.68 -18.39 -4.03
N LYS A 15 -8.01 -18.18 -4.02
CA LYS A 15 -8.66 -17.39 -2.98
C LYS A 15 -8.65 -18.13 -1.64
N GLU A 16 -8.77 -19.45 -1.69
CA GLU A 16 -8.81 -20.37 -0.56
C GLU A 16 -7.48 -20.33 0.19
N TYR A 17 -6.35 -20.29 -0.53
CA TYR A 17 -5.03 -20.15 0.06
C TYR A 17 -4.87 -18.81 0.76
N VAL A 18 -5.17 -17.72 0.05
CA VAL A 18 -5.07 -16.38 0.65
C VAL A 18 -5.99 -16.24 1.87
N ALA A 19 -7.14 -16.94 1.88
CA ALA A 19 -8.06 -16.95 3.01
C ALA A 19 -7.53 -17.76 4.21
N SER A 20 -6.76 -18.83 3.99
CA SER A 20 -6.21 -19.68 5.06
C SER A 20 -5.03 -19.03 5.80
N LEU A 21 -4.29 -18.14 5.14
CA LEU A 21 -3.14 -17.45 5.74
C LEU A 21 -3.48 -16.68 7.02
N GLU A 22 -2.52 -16.57 7.93
CA GLU A 22 -2.64 -15.71 9.11
C GLU A 22 -2.72 -14.24 8.72
N ALA A 23 -3.49 -13.47 9.49
CA ALA A 23 -3.60 -12.04 9.27
C ALA A 23 -2.31 -11.33 9.69
N ILE A 24 -1.79 -10.45 8.84
CA ILE A 24 -0.71 -9.53 9.21
C ILE A 24 -1.28 -8.20 9.68
N ARG A 25 -0.60 -7.59 10.65
CA ARG A 25 -0.88 -6.27 11.16
C ARG A 25 0.43 -5.59 11.49
N PHE A 26 0.47 -4.29 11.31
CA PHE A 26 1.52 -3.47 11.90
C PHE A 26 1.37 -3.48 13.42
N ASP A 27 2.48 -3.70 14.13
CA ASP A 27 2.57 -3.81 15.59
C ASP A 27 3.45 -2.71 16.22
N GLY A 28 3.99 -1.80 15.41
CA GLY A 28 4.76 -0.65 15.84
C GLY A 28 3.91 0.55 16.28
N GLU A 29 4.58 1.69 16.46
CA GLU A 29 3.93 2.92 16.92
C GLU A 29 3.13 3.57 15.79
N ILE A 30 1.88 3.96 16.07
CA ILE A 30 1.02 4.67 15.11
C ILE A 30 0.82 6.12 15.57
N VAL A 31 1.37 7.05 14.79
CA VAL A 31 1.30 8.49 15.04
C VAL A 31 0.27 9.12 14.12
N THR A 32 -0.75 9.75 14.69
CA THR A 32 -1.74 10.53 13.91
C THR A 32 -1.28 11.98 13.83
N VAL A 33 -1.21 12.52 12.61
CA VAL A 33 -0.74 13.87 12.34
C VAL A 33 -1.90 14.69 11.79
N THR A 34 -2.37 15.67 12.57
CA THR A 34 -3.56 16.50 12.25
C THR A 34 -3.26 18.00 12.20
N GLU A 35 -2.15 18.44 12.80
CA GLU A 35 -1.80 19.85 12.94
C GLU A 35 -0.52 20.15 12.17
N SER A 36 -0.41 21.36 11.61
CA SER A 36 0.73 21.77 10.77
C SER A 36 2.06 21.70 11.53
N GLY A 37 2.13 22.20 12.77
CA GLY A 37 3.36 22.16 13.57
C GLY A 37 3.86 20.74 13.85
N HIS A 38 2.94 19.80 14.10
CA HIS A 38 3.27 18.38 14.26
C HIS A 38 3.68 17.75 12.92
N ALA A 39 3.06 18.15 11.81
CA ALA A 39 3.44 17.68 10.48
C ALA A 39 4.88 18.05 10.12
N ASP A 40 5.33 19.27 10.46
CA ASP A 40 6.70 19.71 10.19
C ASP A 40 7.73 18.90 10.98
N GLU A 41 7.44 18.61 12.27
CA GLU A 41 8.30 17.76 13.10
C GLU A 41 8.43 16.35 12.54
N VAL A 42 7.30 15.71 12.22
CA VAL A 42 7.27 14.36 11.65
C VAL A 42 7.97 14.33 10.29
N CYS A 43 7.78 15.36 9.44
CA CYS A 43 8.45 15.41 8.15
C CYS A 43 9.97 15.55 8.27
N ARG A 44 10.48 16.21 9.31
CA ARG A 44 11.94 16.22 9.58
C ARG A 44 12.46 14.84 9.96
N GLU A 45 11.73 14.09 10.79
CA GLU A 45 12.10 12.71 11.14
C GLU A 45 12.08 11.80 9.90
N LEU A 46 11.03 11.91 9.08
CA LEU A 46 10.87 11.14 7.85
C LEU A 46 11.91 11.50 6.77
N GLY A 47 12.36 12.76 6.73
CA GLY A 47 13.40 13.23 5.82
C GLY A 47 14.77 12.56 6.02
N CYS A 48 14.99 11.90 7.17
CA CYS A 48 16.20 11.12 7.43
C CYS A 48 16.11 9.66 6.94
N GLN A 49 14.94 9.23 6.46
CA GLN A 49 14.72 7.85 6.01
C GLN A 49 15.05 7.69 4.54
N LYS A 50 15.64 6.55 4.16
CA LYS A 50 15.90 6.23 2.75
C LYS A 50 14.70 5.60 2.04
N GLU A 51 13.84 4.94 2.81
CA GLU A 51 12.74 4.13 2.29
C GLU A 51 11.55 4.28 3.24
N LEU A 52 10.38 4.55 2.66
CA LEU A 52 9.12 4.70 3.36
C LEU A 52 8.07 3.86 2.63
N GLY A 53 7.28 3.09 3.38
CA GLY A 53 6.02 2.55 2.86
C GLY A 53 5.01 3.67 2.70
N PHE A 54 4.22 3.66 1.63
CA PHE A 54 3.31 4.73 1.24
C PHE A 54 1.96 4.15 0.80
N ASP A 55 0.88 4.80 1.25
CA ASP A 55 -0.48 4.57 0.75
C ASP A 55 -1.34 5.83 0.95
N THR A 56 -2.51 5.89 0.29
CA THR A 56 -3.49 6.96 0.52
C THR A 56 -4.90 6.46 0.68
N GLU A 57 -5.72 7.23 1.40
CA GLU A 57 -7.14 6.91 1.57
C GLU A 57 -8.03 8.13 1.31
N SER A 58 -9.13 7.89 0.61
CA SER A 58 -10.16 8.89 0.28
C SER A 58 -11.51 8.42 0.78
N ARG A 59 -12.41 9.36 1.09
CA ARG A 59 -13.82 9.02 1.30
C ARG A 59 -14.37 8.26 0.07
N PRO A 60 -15.04 7.11 0.26
CA PRO A 60 -15.64 6.38 -0.85
C PRO A 60 -16.81 7.15 -1.45
N SER A 61 -16.96 7.07 -2.78
CA SER A 61 -18.15 7.53 -3.49
C SER A 61 -18.98 6.35 -3.97
N PHE A 62 -20.30 6.42 -3.78
CA PHE A 62 -21.26 5.44 -4.30
C PHE A 62 -21.98 5.95 -5.56
N ARG A 63 -21.65 7.16 -6.03
CA ARG A 63 -22.20 7.76 -7.25
C ARG A 63 -21.15 7.69 -8.36
N ARG A 64 -21.53 7.15 -9.53
CA ARG A 64 -20.64 7.09 -10.70
C ARG A 64 -20.19 8.51 -11.07
N GLY A 65 -18.90 8.66 -11.39
CA GLY A 65 -18.29 9.93 -11.79
C GLY A 65 -17.96 10.88 -10.65
N VAL A 66 -18.34 10.58 -9.40
CA VAL A 66 -17.97 11.39 -8.23
C VAL A 66 -16.74 10.78 -7.57
N SER A 67 -15.68 11.57 -7.38
CA SER A 67 -14.51 11.24 -6.58
C SER A 67 -14.32 12.28 -5.47
N TYR A 68 -13.67 11.88 -4.39
CA TYR A 68 -13.33 12.77 -3.28
C TYR A 68 -11.80 12.94 -3.22
N PRO A 69 -11.32 14.10 -2.75
CA PRO A 69 -9.89 14.31 -2.54
C PRO A 69 -9.29 13.29 -1.56
N VAL A 70 -7.96 13.17 -1.58
CA VAL A 70 -7.23 12.40 -0.57
C VAL A 70 -7.54 12.97 0.82
N SER A 71 -7.93 12.10 1.74
CA SER A 71 -8.26 12.47 3.12
C SER A 71 -7.14 12.09 4.09
N LEU A 72 -6.36 11.06 3.73
CA LEU A 72 -5.28 10.54 4.55
C LEU A 72 -4.09 10.16 3.66
N VAL A 73 -2.90 10.58 4.06
CA VAL A 73 -1.62 10.04 3.56
C VAL A 73 -1.04 9.14 4.63
N GLN A 74 -0.59 7.96 4.25
CA GLN A 74 0.12 7.04 5.13
C GLN A 74 1.59 6.99 4.73
N LEU A 75 2.48 7.17 5.70
CA LEU A 75 3.91 6.90 5.56
C LEU A 75 4.34 5.97 6.67
N SER A 76 5.17 4.98 6.35
CA SER A 76 5.66 4.02 7.35
C SER A 76 7.16 3.81 7.22
N THR A 77 7.80 3.72 8.38
CA THR A 77 9.12 3.11 8.56
C THR A 77 8.92 1.66 8.99
N HIS A 78 10.00 0.96 9.33
CA HIS A 78 9.89 -0.38 9.89
C HIS A 78 9.18 -0.42 11.26
N GLU A 79 9.32 0.64 12.06
CA GLU A 79 8.91 0.66 13.48
C GLU A 79 7.76 1.64 13.79
N LYS A 80 7.54 2.63 12.92
CA LYS A 80 6.51 3.66 13.08
C LYS A 80 5.69 3.87 11.82
N ALA A 81 4.39 4.11 11.98
CA ALA A 81 3.49 4.52 10.92
C ALA A 81 2.87 5.89 11.24
N TYR A 82 2.87 6.77 10.24
CA TYR A 82 2.40 8.15 10.31
C TYR A 82 1.17 8.33 9.45
N LEU A 83 0.11 8.83 10.08
CA LEU A 83 -1.21 8.98 9.48
C LEU A 83 -1.53 10.47 9.37
N PHE A 84 -1.20 11.08 8.22
CA PHE A 84 -1.43 12.50 7.95
C PHE A 84 -2.88 12.73 7.52
N GLN A 85 -3.72 13.15 8.46
CA GLN A 85 -5.11 13.52 8.18
C GLN A 85 -5.15 14.92 7.56
N LEU A 86 -5.50 14.99 6.28
CA LEU A 86 -5.52 16.25 5.54
C LEU A 86 -6.77 17.08 5.84
N ASN A 87 -7.87 16.45 6.28
CA ASN A 87 -9.11 17.10 6.70
C ASN A 87 -9.69 18.14 5.70
N GLY A 88 -9.44 17.95 4.40
CA GLY A 88 -9.86 18.88 3.35
C GLY A 88 -8.95 20.10 3.16
N GLY A 89 -7.84 20.17 3.89
CA GLY A 89 -6.73 21.07 3.62
C GLY A 89 -5.82 20.57 2.48
N GLY A 90 -4.74 21.31 2.25
CA GLY A 90 -3.69 20.94 1.30
C GLY A 90 -2.66 19.97 1.87
N LEU A 91 -1.66 19.63 1.07
CA LEU A 91 -0.50 18.88 1.55
C LEU A 91 0.43 19.80 2.37
N PRO A 92 0.86 19.38 3.58
CA PRO A 92 1.96 20.03 4.29
C PRO A 92 3.20 20.16 3.41
N GLU A 93 3.93 21.28 3.54
CA GLU A 93 5.14 21.54 2.76
C GLU A 93 6.20 20.45 2.96
N GLY A 94 6.32 19.92 4.18
CA GLY A 94 7.21 18.78 4.47
C GLY A 94 6.88 17.52 3.66
N LEU A 95 5.58 17.23 3.43
CA LEU A 95 5.19 16.09 2.57
C LEU A 95 5.51 16.36 1.10
N ILE A 96 5.30 17.59 0.63
CA ILE A 96 5.69 18.00 -0.73
C ILE A 96 7.19 17.76 -0.94
N ASN A 97 8.02 18.19 0.02
CA ASN A 97 9.47 17.99 -0.03
C ASN A 97 9.84 16.50 -0.06
N ILE A 98 9.22 15.68 0.78
CA ILE A 98 9.44 14.22 0.79
C ILE A 98 9.03 13.59 -0.55
N PHE A 99 7.90 13.98 -1.13
CA PHE A 99 7.41 13.45 -2.41
C PHE A 99 8.27 13.87 -3.60
N SER A 100 8.97 15.00 -3.49
CA SER A 100 9.90 15.51 -4.48
C SER A 100 11.37 15.15 -4.26
N ASP A 101 11.69 14.40 -3.20
CA ASP A 101 13.06 13.95 -2.93
C ASP A 101 13.34 12.58 -3.58
N PRO A 102 14.29 12.46 -4.53
CA PRO A 102 14.65 11.18 -5.14
C PRO A 102 15.49 10.28 -4.21
N SER A 103 16.07 10.82 -3.14
CA SER A 103 16.87 10.04 -2.17
C SER A 103 16.01 9.23 -1.20
N ILE A 104 14.71 9.57 -1.10
CA ILE A 104 13.72 8.88 -0.28
C ILE A 104 12.79 8.08 -1.19
N LYS A 105 12.79 6.75 -1.06
CA LYS A 105 11.82 5.91 -1.79
C LYS A 105 10.46 5.94 -1.09
N LYS A 106 9.38 6.12 -1.86
CA LYS A 106 7.99 5.99 -1.42
C LYS A 106 7.39 4.76 -2.06
N ILE A 107 7.27 3.70 -1.29
CA ILE A 107 7.02 2.33 -1.77
C ILE A 107 5.57 1.96 -1.49
N GLY A 108 4.80 1.64 -2.53
CA GLY A 108 3.41 1.21 -2.37
C GLY A 108 2.90 0.42 -3.57
N VAL A 109 1.59 0.32 -3.74
CA VAL A 109 0.96 -0.48 -4.81
C VAL A 109 -0.15 0.30 -5.48
N GLY A 110 -0.11 0.44 -6.80
CA GLY A 110 -1.15 1.12 -7.57
C GLY A 110 -1.10 2.65 -7.47
N LEU A 111 0.11 3.20 -7.37
CA LEU A 111 0.39 4.58 -6.95
C LEU A 111 0.00 5.65 -7.96
N ARG A 112 -0.25 5.26 -9.21
CA ARG A 112 -0.55 6.22 -10.29
C ARG A 112 -1.77 7.08 -9.97
N ASP A 113 -2.84 6.48 -9.47
CA ASP A 113 -4.06 7.20 -9.12
C ASP A 113 -3.89 8.01 -7.83
N ASP A 114 -3.10 7.51 -6.87
CA ASP A 114 -2.77 8.24 -5.64
C ASP A 114 -1.99 9.52 -5.94
N ILE A 115 -0.91 9.42 -6.71
CA ILE A 115 -0.07 10.56 -7.12
C ILE A 115 -0.91 11.58 -7.88
N LYS A 116 -1.77 11.13 -8.80
CA LYS A 116 -2.67 12.02 -9.54
C LYS A 116 -3.56 12.82 -8.59
N LYS A 117 -4.21 12.17 -7.63
CA LYS A 117 -5.09 12.85 -6.66
C LYS A 117 -4.32 13.74 -5.68
N LEU A 118 -3.11 13.36 -5.29
CA LEU A 118 -2.25 14.22 -4.48
C LEU A 118 -1.87 15.51 -5.23
N LYS A 119 -1.62 15.41 -6.54
CA LYS A 119 -1.34 16.57 -7.39
C LYS A 119 -2.53 17.51 -7.59
N GLU A 120 -3.76 17.03 -7.35
CA GLU A 120 -4.95 17.88 -7.27
C GLU A 120 -4.96 18.74 -6.00
N LEU A 121 -4.24 18.35 -4.95
CA LEU A 121 -4.13 19.09 -3.68
C LEU A 121 -2.97 20.08 -3.65
N ALA A 122 -1.83 19.75 -4.27
CA ALA A 122 -0.68 20.63 -4.38
C ALA A 122 0.19 20.24 -5.59
N SER A 123 0.87 21.22 -6.20
CA SER A 123 1.86 20.94 -7.25
C SER A 123 3.17 20.45 -6.63
N PHE A 124 3.66 19.31 -7.12
CA PHE A 124 4.97 18.76 -6.76
C PHE A 124 5.50 17.89 -7.91
N GLU A 125 6.82 17.76 -7.99
CA GLU A 125 7.47 16.81 -8.89
C GLU A 125 7.55 15.46 -8.17
N GLU A 126 6.97 14.41 -8.72
CA GLU A 126 7.00 13.06 -8.14
C GLU A 126 8.36 12.42 -8.36
N LYS A 127 9.12 12.19 -7.28
CA LYS A 127 10.41 11.50 -7.34
C LYS A 127 10.44 10.36 -6.35
N GLY A 128 11.20 9.31 -6.63
CA GLY A 128 11.40 8.20 -5.70
C GLY A 128 10.16 7.34 -5.41
N PHE A 129 9.04 7.52 -6.10
CA PHE A 129 7.90 6.60 -5.97
C PHE A 129 8.23 5.25 -6.62
N VAL A 130 7.91 4.17 -5.91
CA VAL A 130 8.17 2.79 -6.33
C VAL A 130 6.88 2.00 -6.22
N ASP A 131 6.32 1.63 -7.35
CA ASP A 131 5.11 0.80 -7.42
C ASP A 131 5.51 -0.69 -7.47
N LEU A 132 5.22 -1.42 -6.41
CA LEU A 132 5.47 -2.86 -6.36
C LEU A 132 4.60 -3.63 -7.35
N GLY A 133 3.46 -3.06 -7.73
CA GLY A 133 2.58 -3.61 -8.75
C GLY A 133 3.27 -3.69 -10.11
N ASP A 134 3.95 -2.60 -10.50
CA ASP A 134 4.71 -2.52 -11.75
C ASP A 134 5.88 -3.51 -11.74
N ILE A 135 6.66 -3.55 -10.65
CA ILE A 135 7.78 -4.51 -10.51
C ILE A 135 7.29 -5.96 -10.58
N ALA A 136 6.15 -6.27 -9.94
CA ALA A 136 5.57 -7.60 -9.99
C ALA A 136 5.06 -7.96 -11.40
N ALA A 137 4.43 -7.01 -12.09
CA ALA A 137 3.93 -7.19 -13.45
C ALA A 137 5.07 -7.43 -14.45
N GLU A 138 6.19 -6.71 -14.33
CA GLU A 138 7.40 -6.93 -15.15
C GLU A 138 7.95 -8.35 -15.04
N LYS A 139 7.81 -8.97 -13.86
CA LYS A 139 8.19 -10.36 -13.60
C LYS A 139 7.14 -11.37 -14.09
N GLY A 140 6.00 -10.96 -14.65
CA GLY A 140 4.92 -11.85 -15.09
C GLY A 140 3.93 -12.27 -14.01
N ILE A 141 3.92 -11.63 -12.84
CA ILE A 141 2.93 -11.91 -11.79
C ILE A 141 1.61 -11.26 -12.19
N ILE A 142 0.54 -12.05 -12.22
CA ILE A 142 -0.79 -11.58 -12.66
C ILE A 142 -1.56 -10.90 -11.52
N GLN A 143 -1.33 -11.34 -10.28
CA GLN A 143 -1.98 -10.78 -9.09
C GLN A 143 -1.00 -9.88 -8.33
N PHE A 144 -0.95 -8.62 -8.72
CA PHE A 144 0.03 -7.65 -8.22
C PHE A 144 -0.55 -6.57 -7.28
N GLY A 145 -1.76 -6.77 -6.76
CA GLY A 145 -2.31 -5.95 -5.68
C GLY A 145 -1.69 -6.28 -4.32
N ALA A 146 -1.66 -5.32 -3.38
CA ALA A 146 -1.00 -5.46 -2.08
C ALA A 146 -1.35 -6.75 -1.32
N ARG A 147 -2.63 -7.18 -1.36
CA ARG A 147 -3.06 -8.46 -0.74
C ARG A 147 -2.39 -9.68 -1.34
N ALA A 148 -2.30 -9.73 -2.66
CA ALA A 148 -1.71 -10.86 -3.36
C ALA A 148 -0.19 -10.88 -3.19
N LEU A 149 0.43 -9.70 -3.22
CA LEU A 149 1.86 -9.55 -2.95
C LEU A 149 2.21 -9.92 -1.50
N ALA A 150 1.42 -9.50 -0.52
CA ALA A 150 1.60 -9.91 0.88
C ALA A 150 1.44 -11.44 1.06
N ALA A 151 0.43 -12.04 0.41
CA ALA A 151 0.25 -13.48 0.46
C ALA A 151 1.43 -14.24 -0.18
N ARG A 152 1.94 -13.74 -1.31
CA ARG A 152 3.07 -14.34 -2.04
C ARG A 152 4.38 -14.20 -1.27
N TYR A 153 4.73 -12.99 -0.84
CA TYR A 153 6.07 -12.68 -0.35
C TYR A 153 6.20 -12.71 1.17
N LEU A 154 5.10 -12.52 1.90
CA LEU A 154 5.10 -12.56 3.37
C LEU A 154 4.41 -13.81 3.92
N GLY A 155 3.70 -14.58 3.09
CA GLY A 155 2.90 -15.71 3.55
C GLY A 155 1.83 -15.28 4.56
N ARG A 156 1.26 -14.08 4.38
CA ARG A 156 0.24 -13.51 5.26
C ARG A 156 -0.86 -12.78 4.49
N LYS A 157 -2.04 -12.65 5.09
CA LYS A 157 -3.18 -11.92 4.50
C LYS A 157 -3.39 -10.55 5.14
N ILE A 158 -3.66 -9.54 4.31
CA ILE A 158 -4.13 -8.22 4.75
C ILE A 158 -5.65 -8.25 4.91
N VAL A 159 -6.16 -7.73 6.04
CA VAL A 159 -7.59 -7.72 6.38
C VAL A 159 -8.25 -6.41 5.90
N LYS A 160 -9.25 -6.51 5.02
CA LYS A 160 -10.02 -5.36 4.46
C LYS A 160 -11.05 -4.79 5.44
N SER A 161 -10.61 -4.41 6.62
CA SER A 161 -11.52 -4.06 7.70
C SER A 161 -12.05 -2.62 7.59
N ALA A 162 -11.31 -1.70 6.96
CA ALA A 162 -11.63 -0.27 6.92
C ALA A 162 -11.59 0.39 5.52
N GLN A 163 -11.21 -0.33 4.46
CA GLN A 163 -11.03 0.20 3.08
C GLN A 163 -12.19 1.09 2.57
N LYS A 164 -13.45 0.76 2.91
CA LYS A 164 -14.64 1.48 2.43
C LYS A 164 -15.32 2.29 3.54
N THR A 165 -14.54 2.88 4.44
CA THR A 165 -15.05 3.71 5.54
C THR A 165 -14.95 5.20 5.23
N ASN A 166 -15.59 6.06 6.03
CA ASN A 166 -15.42 7.49 5.87
C ASN A 166 -14.06 7.93 6.42
N TRP A 167 -13.09 8.11 5.53
CA TRP A 167 -11.74 8.61 5.83
C TRP A 167 -11.67 10.13 6.02
N ALA A 168 -12.72 10.87 5.67
CA ALA A 168 -12.83 12.32 5.87
C ALA A 168 -13.48 12.69 7.22
N ARG A 169 -13.46 11.76 8.19
CA ARG A 169 -13.96 12.02 9.55
C ARG A 169 -12.91 12.76 10.37
N ARG A 170 -13.34 13.52 11.39
CA ARG A 170 -12.43 14.31 12.24
C ARG A 170 -11.39 13.47 12.97
N ASP A 171 -11.83 12.35 13.55
CA ASP A 171 -11.00 11.49 14.39
C ASP A 171 -11.04 10.05 13.84
N LEU A 172 -9.91 9.49 13.39
CA LEU A 172 -9.84 8.09 12.96
C LEU A 172 -10.16 7.14 14.11
N THR A 173 -10.88 6.06 13.79
CA THR A 173 -11.04 4.94 14.72
C THR A 173 -9.75 4.12 14.81
N GLU A 174 -9.55 3.40 15.92
CA GLU A 174 -8.43 2.46 16.05
C GLU A 174 -8.39 1.43 14.92
N LYS A 175 -9.56 1.00 14.44
CA LYS A 175 -9.65 0.08 13.29
C LYS A 175 -9.10 0.71 12.00
N GLN A 176 -9.39 1.98 11.76
CA GLN A 176 -8.87 2.73 10.61
C GLN A 176 -7.37 2.98 10.74
N LYS A 177 -6.90 3.37 11.94
CA LYS A 177 -5.48 3.59 12.20
C LYS A 177 -4.66 2.34 11.93
N ASN A 178 -5.06 1.20 12.52
CA ASN A 178 -4.38 -0.07 12.32
C ASN A 178 -4.41 -0.54 10.87
N TYR A 179 -5.54 -0.35 10.17
CA TYR A 179 -5.66 -0.68 8.76
C TYR A 179 -4.68 0.15 7.91
N ALA A 180 -4.73 1.48 8.04
CA ALA A 180 -3.92 2.42 7.26
C ALA A 180 -2.42 2.24 7.54
N ALA A 181 -2.05 2.03 8.80
CA ALA A 181 -0.66 1.74 9.18
C ALA A 181 -0.16 0.43 8.54
N THR A 182 -1.00 -0.61 8.54
CA THR A 182 -0.65 -1.90 7.94
C THR A 182 -0.47 -1.79 6.43
N ASP A 183 -1.35 -1.09 5.71
CA ASP A 183 -1.31 -1.01 4.24
C ASP A 183 -0.04 -0.32 3.71
N ALA A 184 0.44 0.75 4.37
CA ALA A 184 1.73 1.35 4.03
C ALA A 184 2.91 0.44 4.41
N TRP A 185 2.90 -0.10 5.63
CA TRP A 185 4.04 -0.87 6.16
C TRP A 185 4.28 -2.19 5.42
N VAL A 186 3.23 -2.92 5.04
CA VAL A 186 3.39 -4.17 4.29
C VAL A 186 4.08 -3.95 2.95
N CYS A 187 3.86 -2.81 2.30
CA CYS A 187 4.55 -2.48 1.05
C CYS A 187 6.06 -2.34 1.27
N LEU A 188 6.48 -1.65 2.33
CA LEU A 188 7.89 -1.55 2.72
C LEU A 188 8.51 -2.93 2.98
N MET A 189 7.77 -3.83 3.65
CA MET A 189 8.25 -5.18 3.97
C MET A 189 8.35 -6.09 2.73
N ILE A 190 7.43 -5.96 1.78
CA ILE A 190 7.44 -6.74 0.53
C ILE A 190 8.62 -6.36 -0.36
N TYR A 191 8.94 -5.07 -0.44
CA TYR A 191 9.92 -4.52 -1.39
C TYR A 191 11.26 -5.27 -1.47
N PRO A 192 12.01 -5.46 -0.37
CA PRO A 192 13.31 -6.13 -0.45
C PRO A 192 13.20 -7.62 -0.84
N ILE A 193 12.07 -8.27 -0.57
CA ILE A 193 11.83 -9.67 -0.93
C ILE A 193 11.50 -9.78 -2.41
N LEU A 194 10.62 -8.91 -2.91
CA LEU A 194 10.26 -8.83 -4.33
C LEU A 194 11.48 -8.51 -5.22
N LEU A 195 12.39 -7.64 -4.76
CA LEU A 195 13.62 -7.35 -5.51
C LEU A 195 14.59 -8.52 -5.57
N LYS A 196 14.64 -9.34 -4.52
CA LYS A 196 15.51 -10.53 -4.46
C LYS A 196 14.93 -11.71 -5.24
N ASP A 197 13.63 -11.69 -5.55
CA ASP A 197 13.00 -12.71 -6.38
C ASP A 197 13.50 -12.60 -7.84
N THR A 198 14.29 -13.58 -8.27
CA THR A 198 14.85 -13.65 -9.63
C THR A 198 13.99 -14.45 -10.61
N ASN A 199 12.84 -14.97 -10.18
CA ASN A 199 11.98 -15.79 -11.03
C ASN A 199 11.30 -14.95 -12.13
N ASP A 200 11.17 -15.55 -13.32
CA ASP A 200 10.32 -15.06 -14.40
C ASP A 200 9.02 -15.86 -14.44
N TYR A 201 7.92 -15.24 -14.02
CA TYR A 201 6.61 -15.88 -13.92
C TYR A 201 5.86 -15.96 -15.24
N ARG A 202 6.44 -15.45 -16.36
CA ARG A 202 5.86 -15.56 -17.71
C ARG A 202 6.00 -16.96 -18.30
N GLU A 203 6.95 -17.75 -17.81
CA GLU A 203 7.22 -19.12 -18.28
C GLU A 203 6.17 -20.14 -17.79
N TYR A 204 5.25 -19.71 -16.93
CA TYR A 204 4.17 -20.55 -16.39
C TYR A 204 2.85 -20.19 -17.08
N PRO A 205 2.35 -21.03 -18.00
CA PRO A 205 1.08 -20.76 -18.66
C PRO A 205 -0.05 -20.65 -17.63
N VAL A 206 -1.01 -19.78 -17.91
CA VAL A 206 -2.25 -19.73 -17.15
C VAL A 206 -2.99 -21.02 -17.49
N GLU A 207 -3.00 -22.00 -16.59
CA GLU A 207 -3.99 -23.08 -16.70
C GLU A 207 -5.37 -22.41 -16.65
N THR A 208 -6.11 -22.55 -17.74
CA THR A 208 -7.50 -22.12 -17.75
C THR A 208 -8.27 -23.10 -16.85
N PRO A 209 -9.36 -22.69 -16.19
CA PRO A 209 -10.20 -23.63 -15.43
C PRO A 209 -10.72 -24.82 -16.24
N GLU A 210 -10.59 -24.78 -17.57
CA GLU A 210 -10.94 -25.88 -18.49
C GLU A 210 -9.89 -26.98 -18.54
N ASP A 211 -8.62 -26.70 -18.19
CA ASP A 211 -7.51 -27.66 -18.27
C ASP A 211 -7.43 -28.61 -17.07
N ALA A 212 -8.18 -28.35 -15.98
CA ALA A 212 -8.16 -29.12 -14.74
C ALA A 212 -9.16 -30.29 -14.68
N ASN A 213 -9.95 -30.51 -15.74
CA ASN A 213 -10.96 -31.57 -15.84
C ASN A 213 -10.70 -32.57 -16.99
N GLY A 214 -9.44 -32.67 -17.46
CA GLY A 214 -9.00 -33.68 -18.45
C GLY A 214 -8.58 -34.99 -17.80
#